data_AF-A0A1R2CUA5-F1
#
_entry.id   AF-A0A1R2CUA5-F1
#
_cell.length_a   1.000
_cell.length_b   1.000
_cell.length_c   1.000
_cell.angle_alpha   90.00
_cell.angle_beta   90.00
_cell.angle_gamma   90.00
#
_symmetry.space_group_name_H-M   'P 1'
#
loop_
_entity.id
_entity.type
_entity.pdbx_description
1 polymer ?
#
loop_
_entity_poly.entity_id
_entity_poly.type
_entity_poly.pdbx_seq_one_letter_code
_entity_poly.pdbx_strand_id
1 'polypeptide(L)'
;MKKLIRSSSAATSDRRCELNKDIYPPICDNEHLTGDCYCHLCTCGNHKCPGDYKKQVYSTRSHFSSLYKQNYRKHSSTPVKQNPIPEFRPAKYTLEGMTTAKKDYIKQEFLHSESCNLDKFNYQPLKFVAKTNYTSSFNCWKESFLEKQYVMEHPYGKVDSKFLNDSCYRKDFNIYSPQIAQENNEKAKHFKERAQGSRGLISPSSAFMGKSSQKSDYKSFHCSKPVHEIGLDPIFSLGDWKSNFKSTYEDSYSNPIFNRPPKKKYAKIK
;
A
#
# COMPACT_ATOMS: atom_id res chain seq x y z
N MET A 1 -65.24 -39.49 -4.21
CA MET A 1 -64.77 -40.42 -5.28
C MET A 1 -65.79 -41.55 -5.41
N LYS A 2 -66.53 -41.59 -6.52
CA LYS A 2 -67.59 -42.58 -6.80
C LYS A 2 -66.93 -43.94 -7.08
N LYS A 3 -67.24 -44.98 -6.30
CA LYS A 3 -66.87 -46.37 -6.62
C LYS A 3 -67.94 -46.95 -7.53
N LEU A 4 -67.55 -47.30 -8.75
CA LEU A 4 -68.37 -48.03 -9.71
C LEU A 4 -68.55 -49.47 -9.23
N ILE A 5 -69.79 -49.84 -8.96
CA ILE A 5 -70.21 -51.21 -8.71
C ILE A 5 -70.37 -51.88 -10.07
N ARG A 6 -69.48 -52.82 -10.41
CA ARG A 6 -69.70 -53.74 -11.52
C ARG A 6 -70.47 -54.94 -10.99
N SER A 7 -71.77 -54.97 -11.27
CA SER A 7 -72.58 -56.18 -11.27
C SER A 7 -72.31 -56.94 -12.57
N SER A 8 -71.91 -58.20 -12.46
CA SER A 8 -71.90 -59.15 -13.58
C SER A 8 -72.62 -60.43 -13.16
N SER A 9 -73.49 -60.84 -14.06
CA SER A 9 -74.61 -61.76 -13.97
C SER A 9 -74.23 -63.21 -13.74
N ALA A 10 -75.04 -63.87 -12.91
CA ALA A 10 -75.09 -65.32 -12.71
C ALA A 10 -75.58 -66.03 -13.97
N ALA A 11 -74.86 -67.08 -14.38
CA ALA A 11 -75.36 -68.12 -15.26
C ALA A 11 -74.97 -69.48 -14.67
N THR A 12 -76.00 -70.22 -14.25
CA THR A 12 -75.96 -71.58 -13.74
C THR A 12 -75.48 -72.56 -14.82
N SER A 13 -74.35 -73.21 -14.58
CA SER A 13 -74.08 -74.58 -15.01
C SER A 13 -73.07 -75.14 -14.02
N ASP A 14 -73.22 -76.42 -13.68
CA ASP A 14 -72.45 -77.18 -12.70
C ASP A 14 -71.00 -77.36 -13.17
N ARG A 15 -70.27 -76.24 -13.28
CA ARG A 15 -68.89 -76.19 -13.75
C ARG A 15 -68.02 -76.54 -12.57
N ARG A 16 -67.53 -77.78 -12.56
CA ARG A 16 -66.44 -78.21 -11.68
C ARG A 16 -65.37 -77.13 -11.69
N CYS A 17 -65.10 -76.59 -10.50
CA CYS A 17 -64.08 -75.59 -10.27
C CYS A 17 -62.74 -76.06 -10.86
N GLU A 18 -62.04 -75.23 -11.63
CA GLU A 18 -60.75 -75.61 -12.22
C GLU A 18 -59.69 -75.87 -11.14
N LEU A 19 -59.86 -75.32 -9.94
CA LEU A 19 -59.02 -75.60 -8.78
C LEU A 19 -59.28 -76.98 -8.16
N ASN A 20 -60.41 -77.63 -8.45
CA ASN A 20 -60.71 -79.00 -8.01
C ASN A 20 -60.12 -80.07 -8.95
N LYS A 21 -59.33 -79.67 -9.97
CA LYS A 21 -58.56 -80.62 -10.76
C LYS A 21 -57.34 -81.07 -9.94
N ASP A 22 -56.97 -82.35 -10.01
CA ASP A 22 -55.82 -82.97 -9.31
C ASP A 22 -54.44 -82.41 -9.74
N ILE A 23 -54.42 -81.30 -10.47
CA ILE A 23 -53.22 -80.61 -10.96
C ILE A 23 -52.61 -79.76 -9.84
N TYR A 24 -53.42 -79.26 -8.90
CA TYR A 24 -52.94 -78.42 -7.81
C TYR A 24 -52.66 -79.27 -6.56
N PRO A 25 -51.54 -79.03 -5.86
CA PRO A 25 -51.27 -79.69 -4.60
C PRO A 25 -52.32 -79.31 -3.55
N PRO A 26 -52.62 -80.19 -2.58
CA PRO A 26 -53.52 -79.85 -1.48
C PRO A 26 -52.95 -78.68 -0.69
N ILE A 27 -53.74 -77.61 -0.57
CA ILE A 27 -53.36 -76.38 0.13
C ILE A 27 -53.69 -76.53 1.61
N CYS A 28 -52.77 -76.16 2.49
CA CYS A 28 -53.00 -76.21 3.94
C CYS A 28 -53.79 -74.99 4.43
N ASP A 29 -54.45 -75.12 5.59
CA ASP A 29 -55.19 -74.00 6.22
C ASP A 29 -54.33 -72.76 6.51
N ASN A 30 -53.02 -72.95 6.72
CA ASN A 30 -52.08 -71.85 6.96
C ASN A 30 -51.82 -71.00 5.71
N GLU A 31 -51.83 -71.59 4.53
CA GLU A 31 -51.61 -70.87 3.26
C GLU A 31 -52.85 -70.02 2.91
N HIS A 32 -54.03 -70.48 3.29
CA HIS A 32 -55.25 -69.66 3.24
C HIS A 32 -55.16 -68.46 4.19
N LEU A 33 -54.58 -68.64 5.38
CA LEU A 33 -54.38 -67.58 6.37
C LEU A 33 -53.38 -66.51 5.90
N THR A 34 -52.25 -66.91 5.33
CA THR A 34 -51.25 -65.95 4.79
C THR A 34 -51.75 -65.27 3.52
N GLY A 35 -52.68 -65.90 2.81
CA GLY A 35 -53.19 -65.42 1.52
C GLY A 35 -52.42 -66.00 0.33
N ASP A 36 -51.55 -66.98 0.56
CA ASP A 36 -50.79 -67.72 -0.46
C ASP A 36 -51.57 -68.93 -1.01
N CYS A 37 -52.89 -68.93 -0.90
CA CYS A 37 -53.77 -69.95 -1.47
C CYS A 37 -54.13 -69.64 -2.93
N TYR A 38 -54.25 -70.64 -3.79
CA TYR A 38 -54.66 -70.49 -5.20
C TYR A 38 -56.14 -70.09 -5.40
N CYS A 39 -56.91 -69.89 -4.32
CA CYS A 39 -58.32 -69.51 -4.35
C CYS A 39 -58.57 -68.24 -5.19
N HIS A 40 -57.61 -67.31 -5.22
CA HIS A 40 -57.68 -66.07 -6.01
C HIS A 40 -57.65 -66.30 -7.52
N LEU A 41 -57.18 -67.47 -7.97
CA LEU A 41 -57.20 -67.87 -9.37
C LEU A 41 -58.57 -68.42 -9.79
N CYS A 42 -59.52 -68.64 -8.85
CA CYS A 42 -60.85 -69.09 -9.24
C CYS A 42 -61.65 -67.97 -9.89
N THR A 43 -62.03 -68.18 -11.15
CA THR A 43 -63.02 -67.36 -11.85
C THR A 43 -64.45 -67.91 -11.70
N CYS A 44 -64.60 -69.04 -11.00
CA CYS A 44 -65.85 -69.77 -10.82
C CYS A 44 -66.91 -69.04 -9.99
N GLY A 45 -66.52 -68.03 -9.18
CA GLY A 45 -67.41 -67.29 -8.28
C GLY A 45 -67.98 -68.08 -7.09
N ASN A 46 -67.96 -69.42 -7.15
CA ASN A 46 -68.50 -70.29 -6.09
C ASN A 46 -67.46 -70.73 -5.05
N HIS A 47 -66.17 -70.56 -5.33
CA HIS A 47 -65.11 -70.94 -4.42
C HIS A 47 -64.90 -69.85 -3.36
N LYS A 48 -65.36 -70.12 -2.14
CA LYS A 48 -65.17 -69.21 -0.98
C LYS A 48 -63.87 -69.57 -0.26
N CYS A 49 -62.89 -68.67 -0.33
CA CYS A 49 -61.59 -68.85 0.33
C CYS A 49 -61.72 -68.82 1.86
N PRO A 50 -61.11 -69.79 2.56
CA PRO A 50 -61.02 -69.77 4.00
C PRO A 50 -60.33 -68.55 4.64
N GLY A 51 -59.40 -67.93 3.91
CA GLY A 51 -58.57 -66.84 4.42
C GLY A 51 -59.32 -65.54 4.65
N ASP A 52 -60.35 -65.26 3.85
CA ASP A 52 -60.98 -63.93 3.82
C ASP A 52 -61.75 -63.61 5.09
N TYR A 53 -62.34 -64.62 5.74
CA TYR A 53 -63.01 -64.42 7.03
C TYR A 53 -62.03 -64.27 8.20
N LYS A 54 -60.82 -64.85 8.11
CA LYS A 54 -59.84 -64.75 9.20
C LYS A 54 -59.10 -63.41 9.23
N LYS A 55 -58.97 -62.71 8.09
CA LYS A 55 -58.40 -61.34 8.05
C LYS A 55 -59.23 -60.30 8.82
N GLN A 56 -60.53 -60.53 9.01
CA GLN A 56 -61.39 -59.66 9.84
C GLN A 56 -61.23 -59.89 11.34
N VAL A 57 -60.73 -61.05 11.77
CA VAL A 57 -60.66 -61.42 13.21
C VAL A 57 -59.36 -60.95 13.87
N TYR A 58 -58.30 -60.63 13.11
CA TYR A 58 -57.01 -60.17 13.65
C TYR A 58 -56.86 -58.64 13.81
N SER A 59 -57.94 -57.86 13.77
CA SER A 59 -57.91 -56.46 14.23
C SER A 59 -58.01 -56.36 15.76
N THR A 60 -57.33 -57.24 16.50
CA THR A 60 -57.14 -57.14 17.97
C THR A 60 -56.01 -56.18 18.35
N ARG A 61 -55.38 -55.52 17.37
CA ARG A 61 -54.31 -54.53 17.58
C ARG A 61 -54.76 -53.29 18.38
N SER A 62 -56.06 -53.13 18.65
CA SER A 62 -56.62 -52.03 19.46
C SER A 62 -56.74 -52.33 20.96
N HIS A 63 -56.57 -53.57 21.43
CA HIS A 63 -56.80 -53.89 22.85
C HIS A 63 -55.56 -53.76 23.75
N PHE A 64 -54.36 -53.64 23.17
CA PHE A 64 -53.12 -53.38 23.91
C PHE A 64 -52.61 -51.95 23.66
N SER A 65 -53.40 -50.94 24.06
CA SER A 65 -52.83 -49.61 24.25
C SER A 65 -52.22 -49.55 25.65
N SER A 66 -50.90 -49.46 25.76
CA SER A 66 -50.24 -49.24 27.05
C SER A 66 -50.74 -47.93 27.67
N LEU A 67 -50.79 -47.85 29.01
CA LEU A 67 -51.08 -46.62 29.76
C LEU A 67 -50.19 -45.45 29.29
N TYR A 68 -48.96 -45.75 28.87
CA TYR A 68 -48.05 -44.79 28.27
C TYR A 68 -48.62 -44.13 27.00
N LYS A 69 -49.16 -44.90 26.04
CA LYS A 69 -49.79 -44.35 24.82
C LYS A 69 -51.08 -43.57 25.12
N GLN A 70 -51.76 -43.89 26.22
CA GLN A 70 -52.94 -43.15 26.65
C GLN A 70 -52.56 -41.79 27.25
N ASN A 71 -51.53 -41.76 28.09
CA ASN A 71 -51.16 -40.56 28.86
C ASN A 71 -50.23 -39.59 28.11
N TYR A 72 -49.42 -40.08 27.18
CA TYR A 72 -48.46 -39.26 26.44
C TYR A 72 -48.90 -39.09 24.99
N ARG A 73 -49.91 -38.24 24.78
CA ARG A 73 -50.33 -37.79 23.45
C ARG A 73 -49.71 -36.43 23.15
N LYS A 74 -49.52 -36.13 21.87
CA LYS A 74 -48.99 -34.82 21.45
C LYS A 74 -50.01 -33.74 21.80
N HIS A 75 -49.79 -33.03 22.91
CA HIS A 75 -50.60 -31.89 23.29
C HIS A 75 -50.27 -30.70 22.37
N SER A 76 -51.30 -30.06 21.82
CA SER A 76 -51.12 -28.82 21.07
C SER A 76 -50.84 -27.69 22.06
N SER A 77 -49.63 -27.14 22.06
CA SER A 77 -49.33 -25.91 22.80
C SER A 77 -49.99 -24.74 22.09
N THR A 78 -50.83 -23.98 22.78
CA THR A 78 -51.27 -22.68 22.29
C THR A 78 -50.08 -21.72 22.30
N PRO A 79 -49.86 -20.93 21.24
CA PRO A 79 -48.77 -19.97 21.22
C PRO A 79 -49.01 -18.91 22.30
N VAL A 80 -48.01 -18.68 23.14
CA VAL A 80 -48.06 -17.67 24.20
C VAL A 80 -48.14 -16.29 23.53
N LYS A 81 -49.18 -15.52 23.86
CA LYS A 81 -49.30 -14.13 23.39
C LYS A 81 -48.14 -13.33 23.98
N GLN A 82 -47.23 -12.88 23.13
CA GLN A 82 -46.17 -11.96 23.52
C GLN A 82 -46.77 -10.56 23.68
N ASN A 83 -46.62 -9.98 24.86
CA ASN A 83 -46.99 -8.58 25.08
C ASN A 83 -46.02 -7.69 24.28
N PRO A 84 -46.49 -6.61 23.64
CA PRO A 84 -45.62 -5.70 22.92
C PRO A 84 -44.60 -5.09 23.87
N ILE A 85 -43.32 -5.21 23.52
CA ILE A 85 -42.22 -4.58 24.24
C ILE A 85 -42.34 -3.06 24.00
N PRO A 86 -42.42 -2.22 25.05
CA PRO A 86 -42.49 -0.78 24.87
C PRO A 86 -41.25 -0.29 24.11
N GLU A 87 -41.47 0.54 23.10
CA GLU A 87 -40.40 1.11 22.29
C GLU A 87 -39.42 1.91 23.15
N PHE A 88 -38.13 1.64 22.96
CA PHE A 88 -37.07 2.35 23.67
C PHE A 88 -37.09 3.84 23.28
N ARG A 89 -37.37 4.70 24.26
CA ARG A 89 -37.25 6.16 24.09
C ARG A 89 -35.84 6.59 24.50
N PRO A 90 -35.01 7.11 23.58
CA PRO A 90 -33.69 7.61 23.94
C PRO A 90 -33.83 8.81 24.90
N ALA A 91 -33.00 8.82 25.94
CA ALA A 91 -33.01 9.86 26.93
C ALA A 91 -32.52 11.20 26.34
N LYS A 92 -33.24 12.30 26.62
CA LYS A 92 -32.93 13.65 26.13
C LYS A 92 -32.02 14.44 27.09
N TYR A 93 -31.03 13.79 27.68
CA TYR A 93 -30.09 14.49 28.56
C TYR A 93 -28.94 15.04 27.73
N THR A 94 -28.77 16.36 27.76
CA THR A 94 -27.58 17.02 27.22
C THR A 94 -26.48 16.94 28.27
N LEU A 95 -25.39 16.25 27.96
CA LEU A 95 -24.19 16.27 28.79
C LEU A 95 -23.54 17.65 28.68
N GLU A 96 -23.29 18.30 29.82
CA GLU A 96 -22.48 19.51 29.86
C GLU A 96 -21.05 19.17 29.42
N GLY A 97 -20.70 19.48 28.17
CA GLY A 97 -19.39 19.18 27.59
C GLY A 97 -18.25 20.08 28.08
N MET A 98 -18.40 20.77 29.21
CA MET A 98 -17.36 21.63 29.76
C MET A 98 -16.46 20.84 30.70
N THR A 99 -15.29 20.46 30.20
CA THR A 99 -14.20 19.91 31.01
C THR A 99 -13.65 20.97 31.96
N THR A 100 -13.19 20.57 33.15
CA THR A 100 -12.49 21.45 34.11
C THR A 100 -11.30 22.17 33.46
N ALA A 101 -10.53 21.49 32.61
CA ALA A 101 -9.43 22.10 31.86
C ALA A 101 -9.87 23.31 31.01
N LYS A 102 -10.99 23.20 30.28
CA LYS A 102 -11.53 24.30 29.47
C LYS A 102 -12.06 25.46 30.33
N LYS A 103 -12.48 25.16 31.57
CA LYS A 103 -12.95 26.16 32.54
C LYS A 103 -11.78 26.92 33.16
N ASP A 104 -10.71 26.20 33.51
CA ASP A 104 -9.63 26.72 34.35
C ASP A 104 -8.50 27.35 33.52
N TYR A 105 -8.26 26.86 32.29
CA TYR A 105 -7.22 27.39 31.40
C TYR A 105 -7.81 28.35 30.36
N ILE A 106 -8.12 29.57 30.82
CA ILE A 106 -8.48 30.69 29.94
C ILE A 106 -7.18 31.36 29.48
N LYS A 107 -7.09 31.74 28.21
CA LYS A 107 -5.96 32.53 27.71
C LYS A 107 -5.89 33.85 28.47
N GLN A 108 -4.90 34.00 29.33
CA GLN A 108 -4.58 35.28 29.95
C GLN A 108 -3.87 36.16 28.92
N GLU A 109 -4.34 37.39 28.76
CA GLU A 109 -3.65 38.39 27.96
C GLU A 109 -2.40 38.83 28.74
N PHE A 110 -1.23 38.45 28.25
CA PHE A 110 0.03 38.89 28.83
C PHE A 110 0.26 40.34 28.40
N LEU A 111 0.19 41.26 29.35
CA LEU A 111 0.64 42.63 29.15
C LEU A 111 2.16 42.62 28.92
N HIS A 112 2.61 43.28 27.85
CA HIS A 112 4.03 43.39 27.56
C HIS A 112 4.69 44.18 28.70
N SER A 113 5.63 43.56 29.40
CA SER A 113 6.41 44.27 30.42
C SER A 113 7.26 45.33 29.74
N GLU A 114 7.15 46.58 30.18
CA GLU A 114 8.01 47.64 29.67
C GLU A 114 9.47 47.29 29.97
N SER A 115 10.28 47.19 28.92
CA SER A 115 11.71 46.92 29.07
C SER A 115 12.38 48.12 29.75
N CYS A 116 13.08 47.87 30.86
CA CYS A 116 13.92 48.88 31.52
C CYS A 116 15.14 49.18 30.62
N ASN A 117 14.94 50.04 29.62
CA ASN A 117 16.02 50.53 28.79
C ASN A 117 16.74 51.62 29.58
N LEU A 118 17.95 51.31 30.05
CA LEU A 118 18.86 52.33 30.57
C LEU A 118 19.19 53.31 29.45
N ASP A 119 19.12 54.61 29.76
CA ASP A 119 19.49 55.65 28.81
C ASP A 119 20.92 55.44 28.32
N LYS A 120 21.08 55.34 26.99
CA LYS A 120 22.38 55.17 26.36
C LYS A 120 23.18 56.46 26.55
N PHE A 121 24.15 56.45 27.46
CA PHE A 121 25.11 57.54 27.59
C PHE A 121 25.97 57.64 26.33
N ASN A 122 25.76 58.72 25.55
CA ASN A 122 26.59 59.05 24.42
C ASN A 122 27.92 59.65 24.91
N TYR A 123 28.92 58.81 25.17
CA TYR A 123 30.29 59.28 25.37
C TYR A 123 30.87 59.71 24.01
N GLN A 124 31.10 61.02 23.83
CA GLN A 124 31.89 61.49 22.70
C GLN A 124 33.36 61.19 22.98
N PRO A 125 34.08 60.49 22.08
CA PRO A 125 35.50 60.20 22.30
C PRO A 125 36.29 61.52 22.23
N LEU A 126 36.95 61.86 23.34
CA LEU A 126 37.87 62.99 23.41
C LEU A 126 39.00 62.77 22.39
N LYS A 127 39.19 63.71 21.47
CA LYS A 127 40.30 63.68 20.52
C LYS A 127 41.58 64.08 21.22
N PHE A 128 42.45 63.10 21.47
CA PHE A 128 43.79 63.36 22.01
C PHE A 128 44.68 63.98 20.93
N VAL A 129 45.13 65.22 21.14
CA VAL A 129 46.07 65.91 20.25
C VAL A 129 47.37 66.13 21.02
N ALA A 130 48.28 65.17 20.92
CA ALA A 130 49.66 65.36 21.35
C ALA A 130 50.60 65.27 20.16
N LYS A 131 51.55 66.20 20.09
CA LYS A 131 52.68 66.16 19.17
C LYS A 131 53.94 66.05 20.01
N THR A 132 54.87 65.21 19.60
CA THR A 132 56.19 65.13 20.25
C THR A 132 57.07 66.26 19.73
N ASN A 133 58.03 66.70 20.54
CA ASN A 133 59.01 67.73 20.13
C ASN A 133 59.76 67.33 18.85
N TYR A 134 59.95 66.03 18.62
CA TYR A 134 60.54 65.52 17.39
C TYR A 134 59.65 65.80 16.18
N THR A 135 58.36 65.43 16.25
CA THR A 135 57.41 65.66 15.16
C THR A 135 57.14 67.13 14.87
N SER A 136 57.35 68.04 15.85
CA SER A 136 57.24 69.48 15.59
C SER A 136 58.51 70.08 14.96
N SER A 137 59.68 69.54 15.27
CA SER A 137 60.97 70.13 14.90
C SER A 137 61.52 69.58 13.59
N PHE A 138 61.19 68.34 13.24
CA PHE A 138 61.66 67.68 12.02
C PHE A 138 60.50 67.48 11.05
N ASN A 139 60.08 68.58 10.43
CA ASN A 139 59.18 68.50 9.29
C ASN A 139 59.89 67.78 8.14
N CYS A 140 59.13 67.07 7.32
CA CYS A 140 59.68 66.46 6.12
C CYS A 140 60.14 67.58 5.16
N TRP A 141 61.45 67.87 5.18
CA TRP A 141 62.09 68.75 4.22
C TRP A 141 61.97 68.07 2.87
N LYS A 142 60.95 68.47 2.09
CA LYS A 142 60.82 67.99 0.71
C LYS A 142 62.10 68.35 -0.02
N GLU A 143 62.60 67.43 -0.86
CA GLU A 143 63.69 67.73 -1.78
C GLU A 143 63.36 69.04 -2.48
N SER A 144 64.21 70.05 -2.26
CA SER A 144 64.16 71.26 -3.06
C SER A 144 64.35 70.80 -4.49
N PHE A 145 63.34 70.98 -5.33
CA PHE A 145 63.43 70.69 -6.76
C PHE A 145 64.56 71.56 -7.33
N LEU A 146 65.78 71.04 -7.34
CA LEU A 146 66.83 71.54 -8.20
C LEU A 146 66.31 71.29 -9.61
N GLU A 147 65.95 72.39 -10.26
CA GLU A 147 65.56 72.43 -11.66
C GLU A 147 66.54 71.55 -12.44
N LYS A 148 66.02 70.47 -13.03
CA LYS A 148 66.82 69.37 -13.59
C LYS A 148 67.95 69.95 -14.43
N GLN A 149 69.18 69.86 -13.96
CA GLN A 149 70.34 70.08 -14.82
C GLN A 149 70.19 69.08 -15.97
N TYR A 150 70.13 69.60 -17.20
CA TYR A 150 70.01 68.78 -18.40
C TYR A 150 71.13 67.75 -18.40
N VAL A 151 70.79 66.50 -18.07
CA VAL A 151 71.70 65.37 -18.23
C VAL A 151 71.81 65.15 -19.72
N MET A 152 72.95 65.54 -20.32
CA MET A 152 73.23 65.18 -21.70
C MET A 152 73.20 63.65 -21.82
N GLU A 153 72.25 63.12 -22.59
CA GLU A 153 72.20 61.68 -22.88
C GLU A 153 73.50 61.28 -23.59
N HIS A 154 74.19 60.26 -23.06
CA HIS A 154 75.42 59.75 -23.66
C HIS A 154 75.15 59.16 -25.06
N PRO A 155 76.03 59.36 -26.05
CA PRO A 155 75.76 59.11 -27.47
C PRO A 155 75.67 57.63 -27.89
N TYR A 156 75.77 56.69 -26.94
CA TYR A 156 75.64 55.27 -27.23
C TYR A 156 74.16 54.87 -27.12
N GLY A 157 73.49 54.79 -28.28
CA GLY A 157 72.09 54.44 -28.39
C GLY A 157 71.74 53.11 -27.72
N LYS A 158 70.53 53.02 -27.17
CA LYS A 158 70.00 51.79 -26.56
C LYS A 158 70.03 50.67 -27.59
N VAL A 159 70.83 49.63 -27.32
CA VAL A 159 70.82 48.42 -28.13
C VAL A 159 69.54 47.65 -27.76
N ASP A 160 68.52 47.74 -28.60
CA ASP A 160 67.27 46.97 -28.49
C ASP A 160 67.51 45.50 -28.88
N SER A 161 68.45 44.83 -28.23
CA SER A 161 68.61 43.38 -28.36
C SER A 161 67.48 42.70 -27.59
N LYS A 162 66.37 42.45 -28.28
CA LYS A 162 65.29 41.60 -27.75
C LYS A 162 65.87 40.21 -27.50
N PHE A 163 65.90 39.80 -26.24
CA PHE A 163 66.38 38.49 -25.83
C PHE A 163 65.41 37.40 -26.33
N LEU A 164 65.72 36.79 -27.48
CA LEU A 164 64.96 35.70 -28.07
C LEU A 164 65.40 34.37 -27.45
N ASN A 165 64.91 34.07 -26.25
CA ASN A 165 65.11 32.76 -25.62
C ASN A 165 63.95 31.83 -25.97
N ASP A 166 64.05 31.13 -27.10
CA ASP A 166 63.20 29.96 -27.34
C ASP A 166 63.79 28.75 -26.63
N SER A 167 63.11 28.28 -25.59
CA SER A 167 63.49 27.06 -24.90
C SER A 167 63.40 25.85 -25.83
N CYS A 168 64.29 24.87 -25.65
CA CYS A 168 64.24 23.61 -26.40
C CYS A 168 62.86 22.94 -26.27
N TYR A 169 62.25 23.05 -25.08
CA TYR A 169 60.89 22.57 -24.83
C TYR A 169 59.85 23.17 -25.79
N ARG A 170 59.93 24.48 -26.07
CA ARG A 170 59.00 25.11 -27.01
C ARG A 170 59.20 24.62 -28.45
N LYS A 171 60.44 24.31 -28.84
CA LYS A 171 60.76 23.76 -30.16
C LYS A 171 60.26 22.32 -30.31
N ASP A 172 60.36 21.53 -29.25
CA ASP A 172 60.06 20.10 -29.28
C ASP A 172 58.56 19.80 -29.11
N PHE A 173 57.82 20.69 -28.42
CA PHE A 173 56.38 20.52 -28.14
C PHE A 173 55.52 21.55 -28.87
N ASN A 174 55.74 21.69 -30.17
CA ASN A 174 54.79 22.40 -31.01
C ASN A 174 53.45 21.66 -31.01
N ILE A 175 52.36 22.40 -30.81
CA ILE A 175 51.00 21.88 -30.97
C ILE A 175 50.90 21.36 -32.40
N TYR A 176 50.88 20.04 -32.57
CA TYR A 176 50.80 19.42 -33.89
C TYR A 176 49.59 19.97 -34.62
N SER A 177 49.79 20.40 -35.87
CA SER A 177 48.67 20.81 -36.71
C SER A 177 47.68 19.64 -36.80
N PRO A 178 46.36 19.92 -36.85
CA PRO A 178 45.33 18.89 -36.83
C PRO A 178 45.49 17.86 -37.97
N GLN A 179 46.15 18.24 -39.06
CA GLN A 179 46.49 17.37 -40.18
C GLN A 179 47.51 16.30 -39.80
N ILE A 180 48.58 16.65 -39.07
CA ILE A 180 49.60 15.69 -38.61
C ILE A 180 49.01 14.72 -37.58
N ALA A 181 48.11 15.21 -36.73
CA ALA A 181 47.39 14.38 -35.77
C ALA A 181 46.45 13.36 -36.47
N GLN A 182 45.79 13.76 -37.56
CA GLN A 182 44.98 12.86 -38.39
C GLN A 182 45.85 11.79 -39.08
N GLU A 183 46.95 12.19 -39.71
CA GLU A 183 47.85 11.26 -40.39
C GLU A 183 48.45 10.21 -39.44
N ASN A 184 48.82 10.61 -38.22
CA ASN A 184 49.32 9.69 -37.20
C ASN A 184 48.23 8.71 -36.71
N ASN A 185 46.98 9.17 -36.61
CA ASN A 185 45.86 8.30 -36.26
C ASN A 185 45.55 7.27 -37.36
N GLU A 186 45.67 7.67 -38.62
CA GLU A 186 45.51 6.76 -39.76
C GLU A 186 46.63 5.73 -39.82
N LYS A 187 47.90 6.14 -39.62
CA LYS A 187 49.04 5.21 -39.51
C LYS A 187 48.86 4.24 -38.34
N ALA A 188 48.35 4.70 -37.20
CA ALA A 188 48.06 3.84 -36.05
C ALA A 188 46.92 2.84 -36.31
N LYS A 189 45.88 3.23 -37.06
CA LYS A 189 44.83 2.31 -37.52
C LYS A 189 45.39 1.24 -38.46
N HIS A 190 46.18 1.64 -39.45
CA HIS A 190 46.82 0.71 -40.38
C HIS A 190 47.73 -0.29 -39.68
N PHE A 191 48.44 0.15 -38.63
CA PHE A 191 49.28 -0.73 -37.82
C PHE A 191 48.46 -1.77 -37.03
N LYS A 192 47.30 -1.37 -36.47
CA LYS A 192 46.38 -2.29 -35.78
C LYS A 192 45.79 -3.33 -36.73
N GLU A 193 45.41 -2.93 -37.93
CA GLU A 193 44.85 -3.85 -38.95
C GLU A 193 45.90 -4.88 -39.39
N ARG A 194 47.16 -4.46 -39.56
CA ARG A 194 48.27 -5.37 -39.89
C ARG A 194 48.57 -6.37 -38.76
N ALA A 195 48.39 -5.97 -37.50
CA ALA A 195 48.60 -6.83 -36.34
C ALA A 195 47.48 -7.87 -36.13
N GLN A 196 46.27 -7.63 -36.63
CA GLN A 196 45.15 -8.58 -36.51
C GLN A 196 45.28 -9.83 -37.41
N GLY A 197 46.13 -9.78 -38.45
CA GLY A 197 46.43 -10.93 -39.31
C GLY A 197 47.52 -11.86 -38.79
N SER A 198 48.38 -11.40 -37.87
CA SER A 198 49.44 -12.22 -37.28
C SER A 198 48.95 -12.88 -35.99
N ARG A 199 48.39 -14.09 -36.09
CA ARG A 199 48.28 -15.00 -34.95
C ARG A 199 49.69 -15.36 -34.48
N GLY A 200 50.23 -14.66 -33.48
CA GLY A 200 51.41 -15.16 -32.74
C GLY A 200 52.56 -14.18 -32.50
N LEU A 201 52.42 -12.88 -32.74
CA LEU A 201 53.43 -11.92 -32.26
C LEU A 201 52.96 -11.30 -30.94
N ILE A 202 53.71 -11.64 -29.89
CA ILE A 202 53.60 -11.21 -28.50
C ILE A 202 53.20 -9.73 -28.45
N SER A 203 51.98 -9.43 -27.97
CA SER A 203 51.62 -8.04 -27.71
C SER A 203 52.58 -7.51 -26.63
N PRO A 204 53.18 -6.31 -26.79
CA PRO A 204 54.07 -5.75 -25.75
C PRO A 204 53.35 -5.54 -24.40
N SER A 205 52.03 -5.69 -24.36
CA SER A 205 51.23 -5.52 -23.15
C SER A 205 51.40 -6.64 -22.13
N SER A 206 51.87 -7.84 -22.51
CA SER A 206 52.06 -8.93 -21.53
C SER A 206 53.39 -8.84 -20.77
N ALA A 207 54.32 -7.97 -21.17
CA ALA A 207 55.65 -7.85 -20.59
C ALA A 207 55.91 -6.52 -19.84
N PHE A 208 54.89 -5.68 -19.64
CA PHE A 208 55.06 -4.51 -18.78
C PHE A 208 55.06 -4.93 -17.31
N MET A 209 56.23 -5.28 -16.79
CA MET A 209 56.45 -5.58 -15.37
C MET A 209 56.46 -4.33 -14.47
N GLY A 210 56.20 -3.14 -15.03
CA GLY A 210 56.20 -1.86 -14.32
C GLY A 210 54.95 -1.61 -13.46
N LYS A 211 54.48 -2.60 -12.71
CA LYS A 211 53.54 -2.33 -11.60
C LYS A 211 54.38 -1.78 -10.45
N SER A 212 54.55 -0.45 -10.40
CA SER A 212 55.11 0.17 -9.20
C SER A 212 54.17 -0.11 -8.02
N SER A 213 54.73 -0.54 -6.88
CA SER A 213 53.97 -0.74 -5.63
C SER A 213 53.14 0.50 -5.28
N GLN A 214 53.66 1.68 -5.58
CA GLN A 214 52.97 2.94 -5.38
C GLN A 214 51.62 3.04 -6.12
N LYS A 215 51.45 2.42 -7.30
CA LYS A 215 50.14 2.39 -7.97
C LYS A 215 49.21 1.29 -7.48
N SER A 216 49.75 0.20 -6.90
CA SER A 216 48.91 -0.83 -6.26
C SER A 216 48.37 -0.38 -4.90
N ASP A 217 49.18 0.36 -4.15
CA ASP A 217 48.92 0.67 -2.74
C ASP A 217 48.00 1.89 -2.60
N TYR A 218 48.03 2.81 -3.55
CA TYR A 218 47.21 4.02 -3.56
C TYR A 218 46.07 3.94 -4.59
N LYS A 219 45.25 2.88 -4.52
CA LYS A 219 43.98 2.88 -5.24
C LYS A 219 43.10 4.01 -4.69
N SER A 220 42.35 4.68 -5.55
CA SER A 220 41.37 5.68 -5.12
C SER A 220 40.33 5.01 -4.24
N PHE A 221 40.47 5.15 -2.92
CA PHE A 221 39.45 4.71 -1.98
C PHE A 221 38.26 5.64 -2.14
N HIS A 222 37.12 5.10 -2.56
CA HIS A 222 35.85 5.80 -2.43
C HIS A 222 35.59 5.95 -0.93
N CYS A 223 35.94 7.12 -0.40
CA CYS A 223 35.62 7.48 0.97
C CYS A 223 34.11 7.74 1.01
N SER A 224 33.33 6.70 1.33
CA SER A 224 31.94 6.88 1.73
C SER A 224 31.98 7.78 2.95
N LYS A 225 31.45 9.00 2.82
CA LYS A 225 31.35 9.94 3.94
C LYS A 225 30.75 9.18 5.13
N PRO A 226 31.36 9.19 6.32
CA PRO A 226 30.76 8.54 7.48
C PRO A 226 29.44 9.26 7.75
N VAL A 227 28.34 8.57 7.44
CA VAL A 227 27.02 8.98 7.91
C VAL A 227 27.05 8.64 9.40
N HIS A 228 27.13 9.67 10.24
CA HIS A 228 26.83 9.53 11.66
C HIS A 228 25.33 9.21 11.77
N GLU A 229 24.98 7.95 11.62
CA GLU A 229 23.68 7.46 12.08
C GLU A 229 23.76 7.43 13.60
N ILE A 230 23.18 8.44 14.23
CA ILE A 230 22.80 8.38 15.64
C ILE A 230 21.74 7.28 15.70
N GLY A 231 22.19 6.05 15.95
CA GLY A 231 21.34 4.89 16.11
C GLY A 231 20.47 5.07 17.35
N LEU A 232 19.26 5.58 17.14
CA LEU A 232 18.13 5.23 18.00
C LEU A 232 17.64 3.88 17.49
N ASP A 233 17.82 2.84 18.30
CA ASP A 233 17.34 1.49 18.01
C ASP A 233 15.86 1.51 17.56
N PRO A 234 15.47 0.75 16.52
CA PRO A 234 14.12 0.74 15.99
C PRO A 234 13.22 -0.15 16.88
N ILE A 235 13.03 0.23 18.14
CA ILE A 235 12.00 -0.39 19.01
C ILE A 235 10.62 0.20 18.72
N PHE A 236 10.56 1.35 18.05
CA PHE A 236 9.32 1.94 17.55
C PHE A 236 9.40 2.06 16.03
N SER A 237 9.04 1.00 15.31
CA SER A 237 8.56 1.17 13.95
C SER A 237 7.34 2.08 14.01
N LEU A 238 7.53 3.37 13.71
CA LEU A 238 6.46 4.27 13.32
C LEU A 238 5.85 3.72 12.01
N GLY A 239 5.05 2.66 12.11
CA GLY A 239 4.04 2.38 11.11
C GLY A 239 3.18 3.64 10.96
N ASP A 240 2.72 3.90 9.74
CA ASP A 240 2.04 5.10 9.25
C ASP A 240 0.91 5.64 10.15
N TRP A 241 1.24 6.20 11.32
CA TRP A 241 0.27 6.73 12.26
C TRP A 241 -0.37 8.03 11.75
N LYS A 242 0.22 8.62 10.70
CA LYS A 242 -0.29 9.82 10.03
C LYS A 242 -1.51 9.57 9.14
N SER A 243 -1.87 8.30 8.80
CA SER A 243 -3.02 8.06 7.92
C SER A 243 -4.36 7.88 8.64
N ASN A 244 -4.38 7.68 9.96
CA ASN A 244 -5.59 7.24 10.66
C ASN A 244 -6.27 8.32 11.52
N PHE A 245 -5.68 9.51 11.64
CA PHE A 245 -6.30 10.64 12.33
C PHE A 245 -6.83 11.68 11.34
N LYS A 246 -7.85 11.31 10.56
CA LYS A 246 -8.75 12.31 9.99
C LYS A 246 -9.64 12.83 11.10
N SER A 247 -9.44 14.08 11.50
CA SER A 247 -10.33 14.69 12.48
C SER A 247 -11.72 14.84 11.84
N THR A 248 -12.78 14.50 12.57
CA THR A 248 -14.17 14.73 12.14
C THR A 248 -14.46 16.22 11.86
N TYR A 249 -13.61 17.11 12.37
CA TYR A 249 -13.65 18.54 12.09
C TYR A 249 -13.29 18.85 10.62
N GLU A 250 -12.33 18.16 10.03
CA GLU A 250 -11.89 18.42 8.64
C GLU A 250 -12.97 18.02 7.60
N ASP A 251 -13.69 16.92 7.84
CA ASP A 251 -14.79 16.48 6.97
C ASP A 251 -16.05 17.37 7.13
N SER A 252 -16.22 18.05 8.27
CA SER A 252 -17.41 18.86 8.53
C SER A 252 -17.37 20.25 7.88
N TYR A 253 -16.19 20.76 7.52
CA TYR A 253 -16.01 22.14 7.04
C TYR A 253 -15.33 22.26 5.67
N SER A 254 -14.90 21.16 5.05
CA SER A 254 -14.13 21.19 3.79
C SER A 254 -14.97 21.46 2.53
N ASN A 255 -16.30 21.49 2.60
CA ASN A 255 -17.16 21.86 1.48
C ASN A 255 -18.24 22.86 1.89
N PRO A 256 -17.95 24.18 1.89
CA PRO A 256 -19.02 25.15 1.86
C PRO A 256 -19.70 25.05 0.50
N ILE A 257 -20.89 24.44 0.46
CA ILE A 257 -21.79 24.54 -0.70
C ILE A 257 -22.22 26.00 -0.77
N PHE A 258 -21.41 26.82 -1.45
CA PHE A 258 -21.77 28.19 -1.78
C PHE A 258 -22.86 28.14 -2.84
N ASN A 259 -24.11 28.04 -2.38
CA ASN A 259 -25.28 28.34 -3.20
C ASN A 259 -25.26 29.85 -3.50
N ARG A 260 -24.48 30.24 -4.52
CA ARG A 260 -24.49 31.61 -5.04
C ARG A 260 -25.89 31.91 -5.56
N PRO A 261 -26.60 32.92 -5.04
CA PRO A 261 -27.90 33.29 -5.60
C PRO A 261 -27.72 33.71 -7.06
N PRO A 262 -28.64 33.33 -7.96
CA PRO A 262 -28.55 33.68 -9.36
C PRO A 262 -28.57 35.21 -9.52
N LYS A 263 -27.60 35.75 -10.26
CA LYS A 263 -27.50 37.19 -10.54
C LYS A 263 -28.78 37.65 -11.21
N LYS A 264 -29.52 38.59 -10.59
CA LYS A 264 -30.66 39.25 -11.21
C LYS A 264 -30.16 39.99 -12.46
N LYS A 265 -30.68 39.62 -13.63
CA LYS A 265 -30.45 40.36 -14.87
C LYS A 265 -31.18 41.68 -14.75
N TYR A 266 -30.45 42.78 -14.66
CA TYR A 266 -31.04 44.11 -14.77
C TYR A 266 -31.57 44.30 -16.21
N ALA A 267 -32.84 44.64 -16.33
CA ALA A 267 -33.46 44.97 -17.61
C ALA A 267 -32.80 46.23 -18.17
N LYS A 268 -32.37 46.17 -19.43
CA LYS A 268 -31.94 47.37 -20.16
C LYS A 268 -33.18 48.23 -20.39
N ILE A 269 -33.19 49.41 -19.78
CA ILE A 269 -34.14 50.46 -20.10
C ILE A 269 -33.76 50.99 -21.49
N LYS A 270 -34.71 50.99 -22.42
CA LYS A 270 -34.59 51.59 -23.75
C LYS A 270 -34.84 53.09 -23.66
#